data_AF-A0A7S1B3B9-F1
#
_entry.id   AF-A0A7S1B3B9-F1
#
_cell.length_a   1.000
_cell.length_b   1.000
_cell.length_c   1.000
_cell.angle_alpha   90.00
_cell.angle_beta   90.00
_cell.angle_gamma   90.00
#
_symmetry.space_group_name_H-M   'P 1'
#
loop_
_entity.id
_entity.type
_entity.pdbx_description
1 polymer ?
#
loop_
_entity_poly.entity_id
_entity_poly.type
_entity_poly.pdbx_seq_one_letter_code
_entity_poly.pdbx_strand_id
1 'polypeptide(L)'
;ENTREVDATVVAGDDAEVAADEAGDEFARYFDGSVRPKVLVTTRPRPSAEIFKFVGDLLQLVPNAFFYPRRSFDIKDICKYGRNKEFTHLVILSEKSKVCNGMIISHLGGMGMSRPKDENDDHNDNHNGDHNNDDDENDNHDENDNHDENHDKNDEEIPPGISGPTAFFKVSNFIPGADVPGHGTSTSHVPELVLNNFVTRLGHRAGRFLGSLFPHDAPQFEGRQVATFHNQRDFIFVRHHRYIFAEGKEDNPETGKKKTRARLQELGPRFTLKMRWLQEGVFDTKFGEYEWIHKRKEMDTTRRRF
;
A
#
# COMPACT_ATOMS: atom_id res chain seq x y z
N GLU A 1 17.21 13.41 15.07
CA GLU A 1 16.09 12.87 15.88
C GLU A 1 15.91 13.61 17.19
N ASN A 2 16.98 13.93 17.92
CA ASN A 2 16.90 14.64 19.21
C ASN A 2 16.26 16.05 19.17
N THR A 3 16.01 16.61 17.98
CA THR A 3 15.37 17.92 17.77
C THR A 3 14.07 17.83 16.97
N ARG A 4 13.51 16.62 16.82
CA ARG A 4 12.19 16.41 16.22
C ARG A 4 11.13 17.09 17.10
N GLU A 5 10.17 17.74 16.47
CA GLU A 5 9.00 18.25 17.19
C GLU A 5 8.18 17.08 17.71
N VAL A 6 7.68 17.17 18.95
CA VAL A 6 6.83 16.11 19.52
C VAL A 6 5.56 16.00 18.68
N ASP A 7 5.26 14.81 18.21
CA ASP A 7 4.06 14.51 17.44
C ASP A 7 3.07 13.77 18.35
N ALA A 8 1.89 14.36 18.53
CA ALA A 8 0.85 13.82 19.39
C ALA A 8 0.25 12.50 18.87
N THR A 9 0.50 12.16 17.60
CA THR A 9 0.01 10.92 16.97
C THR A 9 0.96 9.74 17.16
N VAL A 10 2.11 9.94 17.82
CA VAL A 10 3.01 8.85 18.21
C VAL A 10 2.30 7.93 19.19
N VAL A 11 2.22 6.66 18.82
CA VAL A 11 1.54 5.61 19.58
C VAL A 11 2.47 5.13 20.70
N ALA A 12 1.92 4.94 21.90
CA ALA A 12 2.64 4.33 23.01
C ALA A 12 2.74 2.81 22.80
N GLY A 13 3.81 2.17 23.32
CA GLY A 13 4.13 0.77 23.03
C GLY A 13 3.08 -0.29 23.37
N ASP A 14 2.07 0.05 24.17
CA ASP A 14 0.99 -0.84 24.63
C ASP A 14 -0.40 -0.17 24.55
N ASP A 15 -0.62 0.67 23.53
CA ASP A 15 -1.91 1.33 23.33
C ASP A 15 -3.00 0.33 22.90
N ALA A 16 -3.95 0.06 23.80
CA ALA A 16 -5.04 -0.90 23.58
C ALA A 16 -6.00 -0.49 22.47
N GLU A 17 -6.18 0.82 22.21
CA GLU A 17 -7.01 1.31 21.12
C GLU A 17 -6.38 0.95 19.77
N VAL A 18 -5.07 1.22 19.64
CA VAL A 18 -4.34 0.88 18.42
C VAL A 18 -4.29 -0.63 18.20
N ALA A 19 -4.11 -1.42 19.26
CA ALA A 19 -4.16 -2.88 19.15
C ALA A 19 -5.53 -3.38 18.67
N ALA A 20 -6.63 -2.75 19.10
CA ALA A 20 -7.97 -3.08 18.65
C ALA A 20 -8.20 -2.68 17.18
N ASP A 21 -7.76 -1.48 16.79
CA ASP A 21 -7.81 -1.02 15.39
C ASP A 21 -7.04 -1.98 14.48
N GLU A 22 -5.84 -2.39 14.89
CA GLU A 22 -4.99 -3.32 14.14
C GLU A 22 -5.56 -4.74 14.05
N ALA A 23 -6.33 -5.19 15.06
CA ALA A 23 -6.99 -6.49 15.03
C ALA A 23 -8.22 -6.49 14.12
N GLY A 24 -8.86 -5.34 13.92
CA GLY A 24 -10.06 -5.16 13.10
C GLY A 24 -9.82 -4.72 11.66
N ASP A 25 -8.59 -4.33 11.30
CA ASP A 25 -8.32 -3.75 9.98
C ASP A 25 -8.29 -4.78 8.84
N GLU A 26 -8.23 -4.28 7.61
CA GLU A 26 -8.21 -5.08 6.38
C GLU A 26 -6.93 -5.93 6.20
N PHE A 27 -5.94 -5.72 7.07
CA PHE A 27 -4.63 -6.37 7.03
C PHE A 27 -4.44 -7.43 8.12
N ALA A 28 -5.31 -7.48 9.15
CA ALA A 28 -5.17 -8.37 10.30
C ALA A 28 -4.88 -9.83 9.90
N ARG A 29 -5.60 -10.30 8.88
CA ARG A 29 -5.47 -11.66 8.32
C ARG A 29 -4.15 -11.97 7.63
N TYR A 30 -3.37 -10.96 7.25
CA TYR A 30 -2.02 -11.17 6.73
C TYR A 30 -1.05 -11.37 7.89
N PHE A 31 -1.19 -10.60 8.96
CA PHE A 31 -0.31 -10.62 10.13
C PHE A 31 -0.55 -11.82 11.05
N ASP A 32 -1.76 -12.39 11.07
CA ASP A 32 -2.04 -13.68 11.74
C ASP A 32 -1.65 -14.90 10.88
N GLY A 33 -1.22 -14.69 9.63
CA GLY A 33 -0.82 -15.73 8.69
C GLY A 33 -1.97 -16.48 8.00
N SER A 34 -3.23 -16.10 8.23
CA SER A 34 -4.41 -16.75 7.61
C SER A 34 -4.55 -16.45 6.12
N VAL A 35 -3.93 -15.39 5.62
CA VAL A 35 -3.89 -15.02 4.20
C VAL A 35 -2.44 -14.84 3.75
N ARG A 36 -2.06 -15.58 2.70
CA ARG A 36 -0.81 -15.34 1.97
C ARG A 36 -1.05 -14.31 0.86
N PRO A 37 -0.24 -13.24 0.78
CA PRO A 37 -0.40 -12.27 -0.29
C PRO A 37 -0.07 -12.88 -1.64
N LYS A 38 -0.84 -12.49 -2.64
CA LYS A 38 -0.60 -12.71 -4.08
C LYS A 38 -0.58 -11.35 -4.75
N VAL A 39 0.56 -10.96 -5.31
CA VAL A 39 0.81 -9.58 -5.74
C VAL A 39 0.88 -9.50 -7.26
N LEU A 40 0.01 -8.67 -7.86
CA LEU A 40 0.04 -8.35 -9.27
C LEU A 40 0.92 -7.13 -9.50
N VAL A 41 2.00 -7.27 -10.25
CA VAL A 41 2.88 -6.17 -10.64
C VAL A 41 2.60 -5.79 -12.09
N THR A 42 2.42 -4.51 -12.35
CA THR A 42 2.34 -3.95 -13.71
C THR A 42 3.01 -2.57 -13.77
N THR A 43 3.02 -1.96 -14.95
CA THR A 43 3.63 -0.65 -15.20
C THR A 43 2.60 0.34 -15.71
N ARG A 44 3.04 1.56 -16.03
CA ARG A 44 2.32 2.45 -16.95
C ARG A 44 2.25 1.87 -18.38
N PRO A 45 1.31 2.33 -19.22
CA PRO A 45 1.27 1.98 -20.64
C PRO A 45 2.54 2.42 -21.37
N ARG A 46 3.01 1.59 -22.31
CA ARG A 46 4.22 1.84 -23.12
C ARG A 46 5.43 2.23 -22.25
N PRO A 47 5.88 1.35 -21.34
CA PRO A 47 7.05 1.61 -20.51
C PRO A 47 8.35 1.53 -21.32
N SER A 48 9.40 2.19 -20.83
CA SER A 48 10.76 2.02 -21.31
C SER A 48 11.35 0.70 -20.84
N ALA A 49 12.38 0.22 -21.54
CA ALA A 49 13.10 -1.00 -21.16
C ALA A 49 13.73 -0.91 -19.75
N GLU A 50 14.07 0.30 -19.28
CA GLU A 50 14.74 0.50 -17.99
C GLU A 50 13.87 0.12 -16.79
N ILE A 51 12.54 0.32 -16.86
CA ILE A 51 11.65 -0.01 -15.74
C ILE A 51 11.64 -1.51 -15.43
N PHE A 52 11.94 -2.36 -16.42
CA PHE A 52 11.91 -3.80 -16.25
C PHE A 52 13.03 -4.33 -15.36
N LYS A 53 14.13 -3.58 -15.19
CA LYS A 53 15.13 -3.87 -14.16
C LYS A 53 14.48 -3.81 -12.77
N PHE A 54 13.71 -2.75 -12.51
CA PHE A 54 13.00 -2.62 -11.24
C PHE A 54 11.86 -3.64 -11.10
N VAL A 55 11.13 -3.96 -12.16
CA VAL A 55 10.14 -5.05 -12.13
C VAL A 55 10.79 -6.36 -11.72
N GLY A 56 11.88 -6.77 -12.38
CA GLY A 56 12.58 -8.02 -12.07
C GLY A 56 13.09 -8.07 -10.63
N ASP A 57 13.64 -6.97 -10.13
CA ASP A 57 14.10 -6.85 -8.74
C ASP A 57 12.95 -6.87 -7.74
N LEU A 58 11.79 -6.26 -8.06
CA LEU A 58 10.61 -6.29 -7.20
C LEU A 58 10.01 -7.69 -7.10
N LEU A 59 10.01 -8.46 -8.20
CA LEU A 59 9.56 -9.85 -8.20
C LEU A 59 10.47 -10.78 -7.38
N GLN A 60 11.76 -10.44 -7.25
CA GLN A 60 12.69 -11.17 -6.36
C GLN A 60 12.53 -10.77 -4.89
N LEU A 61 12.18 -9.51 -4.64
CA LEU A 61 11.99 -8.98 -3.28
C LEU A 61 10.67 -9.43 -2.66
N VAL A 62 9.56 -9.31 -3.41
CA VAL A 62 8.21 -9.54 -2.90
C VAL A 62 7.79 -10.98 -3.22
N PRO A 63 7.56 -11.83 -2.21
CA PRO A 63 7.12 -13.20 -2.42
C PRO A 63 5.77 -13.26 -3.13
N ASN A 64 5.56 -14.31 -3.94
CA ASN A 64 4.30 -14.54 -4.64
C ASN A 64 3.83 -13.33 -5.50
N ALA A 65 4.80 -12.60 -6.06
CA ALA A 65 4.56 -11.51 -6.99
C ALA A 65 4.64 -11.99 -8.45
N PHE A 66 3.76 -11.47 -9.30
CA PHE A 66 3.67 -11.85 -10.71
C PHE A 66 3.54 -10.61 -11.59
N PHE A 67 4.33 -10.56 -12.66
CA PHE A 67 4.28 -9.45 -13.60
C PHE A 67 3.31 -9.73 -14.76
N TYR A 68 2.41 -8.77 -15.01
CA TYR A 68 1.55 -8.75 -16.19
C TYR A 68 1.72 -7.42 -16.94
N PRO A 69 2.01 -7.45 -18.25
CA PRO A 69 2.17 -6.23 -19.03
C PRO A 69 0.90 -5.39 -19.04
N ARG A 70 1.06 -4.08 -18.82
CA ARG A 70 -0.05 -3.12 -18.74
C ARG A 70 -0.93 -3.05 -20.00
N ARG A 71 -0.31 -3.16 -21.18
CA ARG A 71 -0.95 -2.94 -22.48
C ARG A 71 -1.75 -1.61 -22.49
N SER A 72 -2.99 -1.65 -22.97
CA SER A 72 -3.93 -0.53 -23.03
C SER A 72 -5.05 -0.61 -21.98
N PHE A 73 -4.99 -1.55 -21.04
CA PHE A 73 -6.04 -1.71 -20.03
C PHE A 73 -6.04 -0.56 -19.04
N ASP A 74 -7.22 -0.16 -18.59
CA ASP A 74 -7.36 0.85 -17.54
C ASP A 74 -7.12 0.27 -16.15
N ILE A 75 -6.86 1.14 -15.17
CA ILE A 75 -6.54 0.69 -13.81
C ILE A 75 -7.73 -0.09 -13.23
N LYS A 76 -8.96 0.40 -13.48
CA LYS A 76 -10.19 -0.25 -13.04
C LYS A 76 -10.31 -1.68 -13.59
N ASP A 77 -10.02 -1.89 -14.87
CA ASP A 77 -10.04 -3.23 -15.48
C ASP A 77 -8.99 -4.15 -14.88
N ILE A 78 -7.81 -3.63 -14.55
CA ILE A 78 -6.75 -4.40 -13.92
C ILE A 78 -7.10 -4.76 -12.49
N CYS A 79 -7.78 -3.87 -11.75
CA CYS A 79 -8.33 -4.19 -10.43
C CYS A 79 -9.39 -5.29 -10.52
N LYS A 80 -10.34 -5.20 -11.48
CA LYS A 80 -11.35 -6.23 -11.75
C LYS A 80 -10.69 -7.57 -12.10
N TYR A 81 -9.72 -7.56 -13.02
CA TYR A 81 -8.94 -8.74 -13.40
C TYR A 81 -8.17 -9.33 -12.21
N GLY A 82 -7.51 -8.49 -11.43
CA GLY A 82 -6.74 -8.87 -10.25
C GLY A 82 -7.59 -9.64 -9.26
N ARG A 83 -8.76 -9.11 -8.89
CA ARG A 83 -9.73 -9.78 -8.02
C ARG A 83 -10.20 -11.12 -8.59
N ASN A 84 -10.60 -11.16 -9.86
CA ASN A 84 -11.07 -12.39 -10.51
C ASN A 84 -9.98 -13.47 -10.60
N LYS A 85 -8.71 -13.09 -10.48
CA LYS A 85 -7.55 -13.98 -10.39
C LYS A 85 -7.01 -14.12 -8.97
N GLU A 86 -7.77 -13.70 -7.96
CA GLU A 86 -7.47 -13.82 -6.54
C GLU A 86 -6.15 -13.14 -6.14
N PHE A 87 -5.76 -12.08 -6.87
CA PHE A 87 -4.69 -11.21 -6.41
C PHE A 87 -5.18 -10.38 -5.23
N THR A 88 -4.38 -10.37 -4.18
CA THR A 88 -4.63 -9.57 -2.96
C THR A 88 -4.18 -8.13 -3.10
N HIS A 89 -3.18 -7.88 -3.93
CA HIS A 89 -2.57 -6.56 -4.11
C HIS A 89 -2.25 -6.31 -5.58
N LEU A 90 -2.34 -5.06 -5.99
CA LEU A 90 -1.89 -4.54 -7.27
C LEU A 90 -0.82 -3.47 -7.05
N VAL A 91 0.33 -3.65 -7.70
CA VAL A 91 1.43 -2.68 -7.76
C VAL A 91 1.56 -2.15 -9.18
N ILE A 92 1.51 -0.83 -9.35
CA ILE A 92 1.65 -0.15 -10.64
C ILE A 92 2.85 0.79 -10.58
N LEU A 93 3.86 0.52 -11.40
CA LEU A 93 5.05 1.36 -11.51
C LEU A 93 4.90 2.42 -12.61
N SER A 94 5.21 3.68 -12.28
CA SER A 94 5.29 4.79 -13.22
C SER A 94 6.74 5.24 -13.43
N GLU A 95 7.03 5.79 -14.60
CA GLU A 95 8.33 6.33 -14.94
C GLU A 95 8.20 7.68 -15.66
N LYS A 96 9.26 8.49 -15.56
CA LYS A 96 9.47 9.70 -16.35
C LYS A 96 10.93 9.74 -16.76
N SER A 97 11.19 10.05 -18.03
CA SER A 97 12.55 10.09 -18.58
C SER A 97 13.34 8.80 -18.32
N LYS A 98 12.67 7.64 -18.50
CA LYS A 98 13.22 6.29 -18.27
C LYS A 98 13.63 5.98 -16.81
N VAL A 99 13.20 6.79 -15.86
CA VAL A 99 13.46 6.59 -14.43
C VAL A 99 12.14 6.35 -13.71
N CYS A 100 12.05 5.26 -12.94
CA CYS A 100 10.90 5.01 -12.08
C CYS A 100 10.74 6.15 -11.07
N ASN A 101 9.55 6.74 -11.00
CA ASN A 101 9.28 7.91 -10.16
C ASN A 101 8.06 7.75 -9.25
N GLY A 102 7.32 6.65 -9.40
CA GLY A 102 6.08 6.45 -8.69
C GLY A 102 5.67 4.99 -8.66
N MET A 103 5.00 4.64 -7.57
CA MET A 103 4.47 3.31 -7.32
C MET A 103 3.12 3.46 -6.64
N ILE A 104 2.07 3.00 -7.30
CA ILE A 104 0.74 2.87 -6.70
C ILE A 104 0.60 1.45 -6.20
N ILE A 105 0.13 1.29 -4.97
CA ILE A 105 -0.17 -0.01 -4.37
C ILE A 105 -1.64 0.03 -3.96
N SER A 106 -2.42 -0.96 -4.37
CA SER A 106 -3.83 -1.10 -4.04
C SER A 106 -4.07 -2.47 -3.43
N HIS A 107 -4.68 -2.52 -2.25
CA HIS A 107 -5.22 -3.78 -1.71
C HIS A 107 -6.55 -4.06 -2.39
N LEU A 108 -6.67 -5.25 -2.97
CA LEU A 108 -7.81 -5.64 -3.78
C LEU A 108 -8.85 -6.43 -2.97
N GLY A 109 -8.71 -6.63 -1.66
CA GLY A 109 -9.69 -7.38 -0.85
C GLY A 109 -9.86 -8.85 -1.26
N GLY A 110 -10.28 -9.69 -0.31
CA GLY A 110 -10.69 -11.07 -0.61
C GLY A 110 -12.15 -11.11 -1.08
N MET A 111 -12.50 -12.01 -1.99
CA MET A 111 -13.90 -12.29 -2.30
C MET A 111 -14.58 -12.81 -1.02
N GLY A 112 -15.59 -12.09 -0.52
CA GLY A 112 -16.26 -12.37 0.76
C GLY A 112 -16.23 -11.23 1.79
N MET A 113 -15.60 -10.09 1.49
CA MET A 113 -15.57 -8.91 2.36
C MET A 113 -16.57 -7.85 1.89
N SER A 114 -17.87 -8.11 2.05
CA SER A 114 -18.82 -7.01 2.26
C SER A 114 -18.68 -6.57 3.73
N ARG A 115 -18.44 -5.27 3.99
CA ARG A 115 -18.63 -4.73 5.34
C ARG A 115 -20.04 -5.14 5.82
N PRO A 116 -20.25 -5.49 7.10
CA PRO A 116 -21.60 -5.48 7.65
C PRO A 116 -22.19 -4.11 7.35
N LYS A 117 -23.39 -4.06 6.77
CA LYS A 117 -24.14 -2.79 6.76
C LYS A 117 -24.43 -2.48 8.22
N ASP A 118 -23.95 -1.35 8.71
CA ASP A 118 -24.37 -0.83 10.00
C ASP A 118 -25.87 -0.52 9.90
N GLU A 119 -26.71 -1.46 10.36
CA GLU A 119 -28.14 -1.26 10.55
C GLU A 119 -28.33 -0.34 11.77
N ASN A 120 -28.10 0.97 11.62
CA ASN A 120 -28.44 1.96 12.66
C ASN A 120 -28.57 3.41 12.13
N ASP A 121 -29.06 3.60 10.91
CA ASP A 121 -29.58 4.91 10.45
C ASP A 121 -31.08 4.80 10.16
N ASP A 122 -31.85 4.51 11.21
CA ASP A 122 -33.29 4.78 11.26
C ASP A 122 -33.56 5.65 12.48
N HIS A 123 -33.33 6.96 12.35
CA HIS A 123 -33.90 7.98 13.22
C HIS A 123 -34.56 9.08 12.39
N ASN A 124 -35.83 8.82 12.08
CA ASN A 124 -36.97 9.64 12.49
C ASN A 124 -36.87 11.16 12.26
N ASP A 125 -37.24 11.61 11.06
CA ASP A 125 -37.81 12.96 10.87
C ASP A 125 -39.31 12.86 10.62
N ASN A 126 -40.04 12.84 11.74
CA ASN A 126 -41.45 13.18 11.79
C ASN A 126 -41.56 14.72 11.82
N HIS A 127 -41.92 15.34 10.70
CA HIS A 127 -42.48 16.69 10.72
C HIS A 127 -43.79 16.73 9.94
N ASN A 128 -44.88 16.75 10.71
CA ASN A 128 -46.18 17.21 10.28
C ASN A 128 -46.09 18.70 9.91
N GLY A 129 -46.52 19.04 8.70
CA GLY A 129 -46.76 20.40 8.24
C GLY A 129 -47.82 20.35 7.15
N ASP A 130 -49.04 20.64 7.56
CA ASP A 130 -50.30 20.54 6.83
C ASP A 130 -50.52 21.72 5.86
N HIS A 131 -51.35 21.49 4.82
CA HIS A 131 -52.08 22.48 3.97
C HIS A 131 -51.27 23.29 2.92
N ASN A 132 -51.69 23.50 1.66
CA ASN A 132 -53.01 23.50 1.01
C ASN A 132 -52.89 23.24 -0.52
N ASN A 133 -54.01 22.81 -1.11
CA ASN A 133 -54.30 22.74 -2.55
C ASN A 133 -54.06 24.07 -3.28
N ASP A 134 -53.74 24.00 -4.58
CA ASP A 134 -54.65 24.48 -5.64
C ASP A 134 -54.15 24.04 -7.02
N ASP A 135 -55.13 23.79 -7.88
CA ASP A 135 -55.08 23.30 -9.25
C ASP A 135 -54.33 24.23 -10.21
N ASP A 136 -53.75 23.69 -11.29
CA ASP A 136 -53.99 24.22 -12.64
C ASP A 136 -53.48 23.26 -13.75
N GLU A 137 -54.30 23.17 -14.79
CA GLU A 137 -54.25 22.27 -15.94
C GLU A 137 -53.26 22.71 -17.05
N ASN A 138 -53.05 21.77 -17.99
CA ASN A 138 -52.57 21.95 -19.39
C ASN A 138 -51.05 22.22 -19.57
N ASP A 139 -50.37 21.80 -20.64
CA ASP A 139 -50.81 21.32 -21.96
C ASP A 139 -49.68 20.48 -22.62
N ASN A 140 -50.03 19.71 -23.64
CA ASN A 140 -49.12 18.89 -24.45
C ASN A 140 -48.09 19.73 -25.24
N HIS A 141 -46.86 19.21 -25.38
CA HIS A 141 -46.14 19.28 -26.66
C HIS A 141 -45.14 18.14 -26.81
N ASP A 142 -45.45 17.21 -27.73
CA ASP A 142 -44.48 16.41 -28.45
C ASP A 142 -43.56 17.34 -29.25
N GLU A 143 -42.24 17.15 -29.12
CA GLU A 143 -41.32 17.28 -30.26
C GLU A 143 -40.04 16.47 -30.01
N ASN A 144 -39.79 15.56 -30.95
CA ASN A 144 -38.63 14.69 -31.04
C ASN A 144 -37.36 15.50 -31.28
N ASP A 145 -36.36 15.36 -30.41
CA ASP A 145 -34.96 15.59 -30.77
C ASP A 145 -34.17 14.30 -30.55
N ASN A 146 -33.80 13.69 -31.68
CA ASN A 146 -32.87 12.56 -31.75
C ASN A 146 -31.48 13.02 -31.31
N HIS A 147 -31.17 12.90 -30.01
CA HIS A 147 -29.79 12.81 -29.57
C HIS A 147 -29.34 11.35 -29.58
N ASP A 148 -28.39 11.09 -30.47
CA ASP A 148 -27.69 9.82 -30.67
C ASP A 148 -26.87 9.49 -29.40
N GLU A 149 -27.55 9.03 -28.35
CA GLU A 149 -26.92 8.47 -27.16
C GLU A 149 -26.42 7.06 -27.50
N ASN A 150 -25.21 7.01 -28.05
CA ASN A 150 -24.34 5.85 -27.82
C ASN A 150 -23.98 5.81 -26.32
N HIS A 151 -24.96 5.41 -25.51
CA HIS A 151 -24.76 5.02 -24.14
C HIS A 151 -23.82 3.82 -24.15
N ASP A 152 -22.61 4.06 -23.66
CA ASP A 152 -21.55 3.08 -23.42
C ASP A 152 -22.05 2.03 -22.43
N LYS A 153 -22.77 1.02 -22.94
CA LYS A 153 -23.27 -0.11 -22.18
C LYS A 153 -22.11 -1.04 -21.84
N ASN A 154 -21.28 -0.65 -20.87
CA ASN A 154 -20.40 -1.54 -20.09
C ASN A 154 -19.76 -0.85 -18.87
N ASP A 155 -20.28 0.27 -18.37
CA ASP A 155 -20.00 0.72 -17.01
C ASP A 155 -20.83 -0.12 -16.03
N GLU A 156 -20.49 -1.41 -15.93
CA GLU A 156 -20.90 -2.22 -14.78
C GLU A 156 -20.23 -1.58 -13.57
N GLU A 157 -21.03 -0.77 -12.87
CA GLU A 157 -20.69 -0.01 -11.69
C GLU A 157 -19.95 -0.95 -10.75
N ILE A 158 -18.71 -0.61 -10.46
CA ILE A 158 -17.89 -1.35 -9.52
C ILE A 158 -18.71 -1.45 -8.23
N PRO A 159 -19.07 -2.67 -7.74
CA PRO A 159 -19.99 -2.77 -6.62
C PRO A 159 -19.44 -1.99 -5.42
N PRO A 160 -20.28 -1.21 -4.73
CA PRO A 160 -19.89 -0.54 -3.50
C PRO A 160 -19.44 -1.62 -2.50
N GLY A 161 -18.20 -1.54 -2.03
CA GLY A 161 -17.57 -2.60 -1.22
C GLY A 161 -16.30 -3.20 -1.83
N ILE A 162 -15.70 -2.55 -2.82
CA ILE A 162 -14.35 -2.86 -3.28
C ILE A 162 -13.33 -2.52 -2.16
N SER A 163 -13.14 -3.50 -1.29
CA SER A 163 -12.43 -3.41 -0.01
C SER A 163 -10.92 -3.40 -0.20
N GLY A 164 -10.23 -2.49 0.51
CA GLY A 164 -8.78 -2.37 0.59
C GLY A 164 -8.28 -0.99 0.16
N PRO A 165 -7.39 -0.33 0.93
CA PRO A 165 -6.93 1.02 0.61
C PRO A 165 -5.94 1.03 -0.57
N THR A 166 -5.73 2.23 -1.11
CA THR A 166 -4.74 2.49 -2.15
C THR A 166 -3.80 3.60 -1.73
N ALA A 167 -2.49 3.41 -1.90
CA ALA A 167 -1.52 4.48 -1.67
C ALA A 167 -0.67 4.73 -2.90
N PHE A 168 -0.26 5.98 -3.04
CA PHE A 168 0.77 6.38 -3.97
C PHE A 168 2.05 6.75 -3.23
N PHE A 169 3.12 6.10 -3.64
CA PHE A 169 4.47 6.39 -3.20
C PHE A 169 5.24 7.04 -4.34
N LYS A 170 5.88 8.17 -4.05
CA LYS A 170 6.98 8.65 -4.89
C LYS A 170 8.16 7.69 -4.71
N VAL A 171 8.69 7.20 -5.81
CA VAL A 171 9.92 6.38 -5.82
C VAL A 171 11.12 7.28 -6.13
N SER A 172 12.23 7.05 -5.42
CA SER A 172 13.50 7.73 -5.66
C SER A 172 14.68 6.84 -5.29
N ASN A 173 15.87 7.22 -5.75
CA ASN A 173 17.14 6.53 -5.45
C ASN A 173 17.10 5.02 -5.75
N PHE A 174 16.43 4.64 -6.84
CA PHE A 174 16.43 3.26 -7.30
C PHE A 174 17.81 2.88 -7.84
N ILE A 175 18.38 1.82 -7.29
CA ILE A 175 19.60 1.16 -7.76
C ILE A 175 19.22 -0.32 -7.96
N PRO A 176 19.36 -0.85 -9.18
CA PRO A 176 19.12 -2.27 -9.44
C PRO A 176 20.00 -3.17 -8.58
N GLY A 177 19.51 -4.35 -8.20
CA GLY A 177 20.28 -5.30 -7.37
C GLY A 177 21.63 -5.67 -7.98
N ALA A 178 21.67 -5.86 -9.31
CA ALA A 178 22.89 -6.15 -10.05
C ALA A 178 23.95 -5.02 -9.98
N ASP A 179 23.52 -3.78 -9.77
CA ASP A 179 24.39 -2.59 -9.68
C ASP A 179 24.81 -2.29 -8.23
N VAL A 180 24.30 -3.04 -7.24
CA VAL A 180 24.69 -2.90 -5.84
C VAL A 180 26.09 -3.49 -5.61
N PRO A 181 27.05 -2.72 -5.06
CA PRO A 181 28.39 -3.23 -4.78
C PRO A 181 28.38 -4.35 -3.74
N GLY A 182 29.03 -5.47 -4.07
CA GLY A 182 29.15 -6.62 -3.16
C GLY A 182 27.82 -7.36 -2.92
N HIS A 183 26.84 -7.20 -3.82
CA HIS A 183 25.57 -7.92 -3.72
C HIS A 183 25.79 -9.44 -3.75
N GLY A 184 24.96 -10.13 -2.99
CA GLY A 184 24.85 -11.59 -3.05
C GLY A 184 23.69 -12.01 -3.96
N THR A 185 23.58 -13.33 -4.18
CA THR A 185 22.44 -13.90 -4.90
C THR A 185 21.32 -14.27 -3.94
N SER A 186 20.10 -13.81 -4.25
CA SER A 186 18.91 -14.23 -3.52
C SER A 186 18.59 -15.71 -3.78
N THR A 187 18.12 -16.40 -2.75
CA THR A 187 17.49 -17.74 -2.88
C THR A 187 15.97 -17.60 -2.96
N SER A 188 15.27 -18.68 -3.30
CA SER A 188 13.80 -18.74 -3.32
C SER A 188 13.13 -18.64 -1.94
N HIS A 189 13.90 -18.64 -0.86
CA HIS A 189 13.36 -18.51 0.49
C HIS A 189 12.63 -17.19 0.70
N VAL A 190 11.53 -17.25 1.43
CA VAL A 190 10.76 -16.07 1.87
C VAL A 190 11.62 -15.27 2.87
N PRO A 191 11.83 -13.97 2.64
CA PRO A 191 12.55 -13.13 3.58
C PRO A 191 11.70 -12.82 4.81
N GLU A 192 12.35 -12.71 5.97
CA GLU A 192 11.77 -12.06 7.14
C GLU A 192 11.47 -10.59 6.84
N LEU A 193 10.51 -10.00 7.55
CA LEU A 193 10.13 -8.60 7.35
C LEU A 193 10.49 -7.77 8.58
N VAL A 194 11.14 -6.64 8.36
CA VAL A 194 11.44 -5.65 9.39
C VAL A 194 10.80 -4.32 9.01
N LEU A 195 9.84 -3.87 9.82
CA LEU A 195 9.19 -2.56 9.72
C LEU A 195 9.72 -1.66 10.84
N ASN A 196 10.58 -0.70 10.52
CA ASN A 196 11.22 0.16 11.51
C ASN A 196 10.63 1.58 11.48
N ASN A 197 10.41 2.14 12.68
CA ASN A 197 10.03 3.54 12.90
C ASN A 197 8.68 3.98 12.28
N PHE A 198 7.72 3.06 12.22
CA PHE A 198 6.33 3.34 11.86
C PHE A 198 5.50 3.64 13.12
N VAL A 199 5.88 4.68 13.86
CA VAL A 199 5.42 4.88 15.26
C VAL A 199 4.19 5.77 15.43
N THR A 200 3.77 6.50 14.40
CA THR A 200 2.54 7.32 14.45
C THR A 200 1.33 6.49 14.02
N ARG A 201 0.10 6.89 14.31
CA ARG A 201 -1.10 6.15 13.80
C ARG A 201 -1.05 5.95 12.28
N LEU A 202 -0.73 7.00 11.52
CA LEU A 202 -0.52 6.91 10.07
C LEU A 202 0.69 6.01 9.72
N GLY A 203 1.75 6.08 10.53
CA GLY A 203 2.91 5.19 10.42
C GLY A 203 2.52 3.73 10.54
N HIS A 204 1.80 3.35 11.60
CA HIS A 204 1.28 2.00 11.82
C HIS A 204 0.43 1.55 10.62
N ARG A 205 -0.53 2.39 10.17
CA ARG A 205 -1.36 2.10 8.98
C ARG A 205 -0.52 1.85 7.73
N ALA A 206 0.45 2.72 7.42
CA ALA A 206 1.32 2.58 6.26
C ALA A 206 2.28 1.38 6.39
N GLY A 207 2.80 1.12 7.58
CA GLY A 207 3.66 -0.01 7.89
C GLY A 207 2.93 -1.33 7.70
N ARG A 208 1.71 -1.43 8.23
CA ARG A 208 0.83 -2.59 8.05
C ARG A 208 0.46 -2.82 6.59
N PHE A 209 0.12 -1.74 5.87
CA PHE A 209 -0.18 -1.83 4.44
C PHE A 209 1.02 -2.30 3.60
N LEU A 210 2.23 -1.84 3.89
CA LEU A 210 3.44 -2.33 3.20
C LEU A 210 3.79 -3.76 3.65
N GLY A 211 3.55 -4.08 4.92
CA GLY A 211 3.82 -5.40 5.49
C GLY A 211 2.86 -6.49 5.01
N SER A 212 1.64 -6.15 4.60
CA SER A 212 0.69 -7.10 4.00
C SER A 212 1.12 -7.62 2.63
N LEU A 213 2.17 -7.03 2.01
CA LEU A 213 2.78 -7.55 0.78
C LEU A 213 3.63 -8.80 1.02
N PHE A 214 3.93 -9.14 2.28
CA PHE A 214 4.78 -10.28 2.66
C PHE A 214 3.97 -11.31 3.46
N PRO A 215 4.24 -12.61 3.31
CA PRO A 215 3.62 -13.65 4.13
C PRO A 215 4.19 -13.65 5.56
N HIS A 216 3.34 -13.92 6.56
CA HIS A 216 3.71 -13.97 7.98
C HIS A 216 3.56 -15.36 8.61
N ASP A 217 3.09 -16.35 7.85
CA ASP A 217 2.66 -17.66 8.36
C ASP A 217 3.81 -18.66 8.61
N ALA A 218 5.00 -18.43 8.04
CA ALA A 218 6.20 -19.21 8.36
C ALA A 218 7.50 -18.52 7.90
N PRO A 219 8.29 -17.93 8.82
CA PRO A 219 9.61 -17.41 8.48
C PRO A 219 10.57 -18.53 8.09
N GLN A 220 11.23 -18.41 6.93
CA GLN A 220 12.18 -19.40 6.42
C GLN A 220 13.61 -19.04 6.85
N PHE A 221 13.88 -19.19 8.15
CA PHE A 221 15.16 -18.79 8.78
C PHE A 221 16.40 -19.41 8.13
N GLU A 222 16.28 -20.59 7.52
CA GLU A 222 17.39 -21.22 6.77
C GLU A 222 17.88 -20.36 5.61
N GLY A 223 16.98 -19.61 4.97
CA GLY A 223 17.32 -18.66 3.91
C GLY A 223 18.15 -17.49 4.40
N ARG A 224 18.00 -17.13 5.69
CA ARG A 224 18.63 -15.98 6.36
C ARG A 224 18.47 -14.69 5.58
N GLN A 225 17.29 -14.46 5.04
CA GLN A 225 16.99 -13.26 4.27
C GLN A 225 16.06 -12.35 5.04
N VAL A 226 16.19 -11.05 4.83
CA VAL A 226 15.34 -10.03 5.44
C VAL A 226 15.07 -8.89 4.48
N ALA A 227 13.80 -8.54 4.31
CA ALA A 227 13.34 -7.31 3.70
C ALA A 227 13.13 -6.27 4.81
N THR A 228 13.69 -5.08 4.65
CA THR A 228 13.61 -4.00 5.64
C THR A 228 12.96 -2.79 5.02
N PHE A 229 11.93 -2.27 5.67
CA PHE A 229 11.31 -0.99 5.43
C PHE A 229 11.65 -0.10 6.62
N HIS A 230 12.60 0.82 6.43
CA HIS A 230 13.02 1.73 7.49
C HIS A 230 12.46 3.12 7.23
N ASN A 231 11.51 3.56 8.05
CA ASN A 231 10.97 4.89 7.98
C ASN A 231 11.88 5.90 8.69
N GLN A 232 12.36 6.90 7.98
CA GLN A 232 13.13 7.98 8.55
C GLN A 232 12.77 9.28 7.84
N ARG A 233 12.22 10.22 8.60
CA ARG A 233 11.80 11.54 8.10
C ARG A 233 10.82 11.46 6.92
N ASP A 234 9.79 10.61 7.04
CA ASP A 234 8.83 10.24 5.98
C ASP A 234 9.44 9.56 4.73
N PHE A 235 10.72 9.22 4.75
CA PHE A 235 11.36 8.44 3.71
C PHE A 235 11.49 7.00 4.18
N ILE A 236 10.87 6.09 3.43
CA ILE A 236 10.91 4.65 3.69
C ILE A 236 12.01 4.06 2.83
N PHE A 237 13.13 3.73 3.45
CA PHE A 237 14.26 3.09 2.81
C PHE A 237 14.01 1.58 2.74
N VAL A 238 13.90 1.06 1.52
CA VAL A 238 13.66 -0.37 1.29
C VAL A 238 14.98 -1.05 0.95
N ARG A 239 15.33 -2.09 1.69
CA ARG A 239 16.55 -2.88 1.49
C ARG A 239 16.26 -4.36 1.66
N HIS A 240 17.02 -5.20 0.97
CA HIS A 240 16.94 -6.66 1.06
C HIS A 240 18.33 -7.21 1.36
N HIS A 241 18.44 -7.96 2.44
CA HIS A 241 19.71 -8.48 2.92
C HIS A 241 19.66 -9.98 3.18
N ARG A 242 20.83 -10.61 3.07
CA ARG A 242 21.16 -11.85 3.77
C ARG A 242 21.87 -11.50 5.06
N TYR A 243 21.59 -12.21 6.14
CA TYR A 243 22.28 -12.04 7.42
C TYR A 243 23.06 -13.28 7.84
N ILE A 244 24.13 -13.04 8.61
CA ILE A 244 24.80 -14.07 9.41
C ILE A 244 25.05 -13.51 10.81
N PHE A 245 24.85 -14.34 11.83
CA PHE A 245 25.23 -13.99 13.19
C PHE A 245 26.70 -14.37 13.41
N ALA A 246 27.48 -13.43 13.93
CA ALA A 246 28.88 -13.62 14.26
C ALA A 246 29.17 -13.03 15.65
N GLU A 247 30.24 -13.50 16.29
CA GLU A 247 30.73 -12.85 17.51
C GLU A 247 31.17 -11.40 17.21
N GLY A 248 30.73 -10.48 18.05
CA GLY A 248 31.17 -9.09 18.05
C GLY A 248 32.60 -8.95 18.57
N LYS A 249 33.13 -7.73 18.44
CA LYS A 249 34.50 -7.41 18.89
C LYS A 249 34.59 -7.01 20.36
N GLU A 250 33.46 -6.64 20.95
CA GLU A 250 33.38 -6.13 22.32
C GLU A 250 32.77 -7.19 23.24
N ASP A 251 33.37 -7.34 24.41
CA ASP A 251 32.84 -8.16 25.47
C ASP A 251 31.68 -7.43 26.14
N ASN A 252 30.62 -8.16 26.44
CA ASN A 252 29.53 -7.65 27.25
C ASN A 252 30.06 -7.43 28.69
N PRO A 253 30.03 -6.20 29.23
CA PRO A 253 30.55 -5.88 30.57
C PRO A 253 29.93 -6.71 31.70
N GLU A 254 28.69 -7.19 31.53
CA GLU A 254 27.96 -7.93 32.56
C GLU A 254 28.18 -9.44 32.47
N THR A 255 28.37 -9.99 31.26
CA THR A 255 28.42 -11.45 31.05
C THR A 255 29.79 -11.97 30.65
N GLY A 256 30.74 -11.09 30.32
CA GLY A 256 32.09 -11.45 29.84
C GLY A 256 32.11 -12.19 28.50
N LYS A 257 30.94 -12.37 27.85
CA LYS A 257 30.82 -13.00 26.54
C LYS A 257 30.83 -11.93 25.45
N LYS A 258 31.43 -12.24 24.30
CA LYS A 258 31.36 -11.39 23.11
C LYS A 258 29.91 -11.20 22.68
N LYS A 259 29.52 -9.93 22.47
CA LYS A 259 28.17 -9.60 22.03
C LYS A 259 27.94 -10.10 20.60
N THR A 260 26.95 -10.97 20.38
CA THR A 260 26.58 -11.39 19.01
C THR A 260 26.16 -10.19 18.17
N ARG A 261 26.62 -10.14 16.92
CA ARG A 261 26.27 -9.10 15.94
C ARG A 261 25.84 -9.73 14.62
N ALA A 262 24.77 -9.20 14.04
CA ALA A 262 24.39 -9.50 12.67
C ALA A 262 25.33 -8.79 11.68
N ARG A 263 25.91 -9.55 10.75
CA ARG A 263 26.55 -9.03 9.54
C ARG A 263 25.59 -9.20 8.38
N LEU A 264 25.49 -8.18 7.54
CA LEU A 264 24.54 -8.12 6.44
C LEU A 264 25.27 -8.08 5.10
N GLN A 265 24.70 -8.75 4.11
CA GLN A 265 25.06 -8.62 2.70
C GLN A 265 23.80 -8.27 1.92
N GLU A 266 23.84 -7.25 1.07
CA GLU A 266 22.69 -6.88 0.25
C GLU A 266 22.43 -7.89 -0.87
N LEU A 267 21.17 -8.12 -1.20
CA LEU A 267 20.74 -9.08 -2.21
C LEU A 267 19.95 -8.44 -3.36
N GLY A 268 19.18 -7.40 -3.04
CA GLY A 268 18.16 -6.86 -3.92
C GLY A 268 18.31 -5.35 -4.17
N PRO A 269 17.29 -4.73 -4.75
CA PRO A 269 17.36 -3.33 -5.13
C PRO A 269 17.45 -2.42 -3.91
N ARG A 270 18.09 -1.26 -4.08
CA ARG A 270 17.94 -0.13 -3.15
C ARG A 270 16.92 0.82 -3.74
N PHE A 271 15.92 1.22 -2.98
CA PHE A 271 15.06 2.34 -3.35
C PHE A 271 14.50 3.03 -2.11
N THR A 272 13.92 4.21 -2.32
CA THR A 272 13.31 5.03 -1.29
C THR A 272 11.90 5.39 -1.70
N LEU A 273 10.95 5.17 -0.80
CA LEU A 273 9.55 5.55 -0.96
C LEU A 273 9.25 6.77 -0.11
N LYS A 274 8.40 7.66 -0.62
CA LYS A 274 7.74 8.69 0.17
C LYS A 274 6.26 8.69 -0.16
N MET A 275 5.40 8.40 0.82
CA MET A 275 3.95 8.39 0.63
C MET A 275 3.48 9.79 0.23
N ARG A 276 2.62 9.86 -0.77
CA ARG A 276 2.03 11.09 -1.29
C ARG A 276 0.56 11.21 -0.95
N TRP A 277 -0.13 10.09 -0.96
CA TRP A 277 -1.50 9.99 -0.49
C TRP A 277 -1.83 8.53 -0.18
N LEU A 278 -2.85 8.37 0.66
CA LEU A 278 -3.51 7.13 1.03
C LEU A 278 -5.01 7.39 0.91
N GLN A 279 -5.72 6.52 0.22
CA GLN A 279 -7.16 6.61 0.02
C GLN A 279 -7.86 5.31 0.42
N GLU A 280 -9.10 5.45 0.85
CA GLU A 280 -10.00 4.32 1.03
C GLU A 280 -10.37 3.72 -0.32
N GLY A 281 -10.59 2.40 -0.31
CA GLY A 281 -10.93 1.64 -1.50
C GLY A 281 -9.82 1.55 -2.55
N VAL A 282 -10.14 0.85 -3.64
CA VAL A 282 -9.21 0.76 -4.76
C VAL A 282 -9.11 2.08 -5.51
N PHE A 283 -8.15 2.14 -6.43
CA PHE A 283 -7.87 3.32 -7.23
C PHE A 283 -9.12 3.95 -7.90
N ASP A 284 -9.61 5.05 -7.31
CA ASP A 284 -10.55 6.02 -7.87
C ASP A 284 -9.93 7.42 -7.90
N THR A 285 -9.77 7.98 -9.10
CA THR A 285 -9.20 9.32 -9.31
C THR A 285 -10.22 10.46 -9.28
N LYS A 286 -11.52 10.16 -9.33
CA LYS A 286 -12.58 11.16 -9.44
C LYS A 286 -13.24 11.40 -8.08
N PHE A 287 -13.55 10.32 -7.36
CA PHE A 287 -14.33 10.37 -6.12
C PHE A 287 -13.65 9.66 -4.94
N GLY A 288 -12.36 9.32 -5.07
CA GLY A 288 -11.62 8.64 -4.01
C GLY A 288 -11.59 9.45 -2.71
N GLU A 289 -11.98 8.79 -1.62
CA GLU A 289 -11.90 9.36 -0.27
C GLU A 289 -10.49 9.18 0.28
N TYR A 290 -9.81 10.28 0.57
CA TYR A 290 -8.42 10.24 1.02
C TYR A 290 -8.32 10.20 2.55
N GLU A 291 -7.88 9.06 3.09
CA GLU A 291 -7.45 8.96 4.50
C GLU A 291 -6.35 9.99 4.81
N TRP A 292 -5.42 10.20 3.87
CA TRP A 292 -4.33 11.16 4.04
C TRP A 292 -3.75 11.67 2.71
N ILE A 293 -3.37 12.95 2.66
CA ILE A 293 -2.70 13.58 1.50
C ILE A 293 -1.52 14.42 1.96
N HIS A 294 -0.37 14.26 1.29
CA HIS A 294 0.80 15.09 1.51
C HIS A 294 0.63 16.49 0.89
N LYS A 295 0.18 17.45 1.70
CA LYS A 295 0.04 18.86 1.31
C LYS A 295 1.37 19.59 1.42
N ARG A 296 2.18 19.53 0.36
CA ARG A 296 3.56 20.09 0.33
C ARG A 296 3.69 21.50 0.93
N LYS A 297 2.80 22.42 0.58
CA LYS A 297 2.86 23.83 1.04
C LYS A 297 2.63 23.98 2.55
N GLU A 298 1.90 23.07 3.16
CA GLU A 298 1.54 23.09 4.59
C GLU A 298 2.54 22.25 5.39
N MET A 299 2.93 21.09 4.86
CA MET A 299 3.69 20.07 5.57
C MET A 299 5.21 20.24 5.47
N ASP A 300 5.74 20.70 4.33
CA ASP A 300 7.19 20.91 4.16
C ASP A 300 7.66 22.28 4.73
N THR A 301 6.87 22.90 5.61
CA THR A 301 7.15 24.22 6.21
C THR A 301 8.27 24.18 7.25
N THR A 302 8.46 23.04 7.92
CA THR A 302 9.52 22.82 8.92
C THR A 302 10.26 21.51 8.65
N ARG A 303 11.57 21.48 8.90
CA ARG A 303 12.42 20.27 8.79
C ARG A 303 12.41 19.41 10.06
N ARG A 304 11.57 19.77 11.05
CA ARG A 304 11.46 19.11 12.36
C ARG A 304 10.18 18.32 12.53
N ARG A 305 9.19 18.50 11.65
CA ARG A 305 7.99 17.66 11.55
C ARG A 305 8.19 16.66 10.43
N PHE A 306 8.03 15.40 10.78
CA PHE A 306 8.14 14.17 10.01
C PHE A 306 7.86 13.01 10.97
#